data_AF-A0A7D5QG07-F1
#
_entry.id   AF-A0A7D5QG07-F1
#
_cell.length_a   1.000
_cell.length_b   1.000
_cell.length_c   1.000
_cell.angle_alpha   90.00
_cell.angle_beta   90.00
_cell.angle_gamma   90.00
#
_symmetry.space_group_name_H-M   'P 1'
#
loop_
_entity.id
_entity.type
_entity.pdbx_description
1 polymer ?
#
loop_
_entity_poly.entity_id
_entity_poly.type
_entity_poly.pdbx_seq_one_letter_code
_entity_poly.pdbx_strand_id
1 'polypeptide(L)'
;MTQQFDRLQEEPQTEIDRGRLNPTERQQLRTIDVSGTAGLPNTNTSGKFTTVYYLAGEEEVAAEKFTEENRDQLEQIDFSKSNALQTSVDRPVYDWILHHAGERTLTKYETVVREERADGSQWIIGRNKFDDRVDRRYGKNERGTAYVPPELSLNEVFERCGETITEEDLRLLDIDGDVREVLDLFRHDPSFPCEPISTHGMLAVRKTAS
;
A
#
# COMPACT_ATOMS: atom_id res chain seq x y z
N MET A 1 1.98 -9.24 35.74
CA MET A 1 1.99 -8.26 34.64
C MET A 1 2.86 -7.11 35.08
N THR A 2 3.72 -6.60 34.20
CA THR A 2 4.60 -5.46 34.50
C THR A 2 3.93 -4.16 34.10
N GLN A 3 4.23 -3.04 34.78
CA GLN A 3 3.66 -1.73 34.46
C GLN A 3 3.91 -1.30 33.00
N GLN A 4 5.03 -1.73 32.42
CA GLN A 4 5.33 -1.44 31.02
C GLN A 4 4.46 -2.27 30.07
N PHE A 5 4.13 -3.50 30.46
CA PHE A 5 3.19 -4.31 29.69
C PHE A 5 1.77 -3.77 29.80
N ASP A 6 1.35 -3.30 30.98
CA ASP A 6 0.02 -2.67 31.16
C ASP A 6 -0.14 -1.47 30.21
N ARG A 7 0.90 -0.62 30.08
CA ARG A 7 0.90 0.49 29.11
C ARG A 7 0.79 0.03 27.66
N LEU A 8 1.41 -1.09 27.30
CA LEU A 8 1.32 -1.68 25.96
C LEU A 8 -0.05 -2.30 25.66
N GLN A 9 -0.85 -2.58 26.68
CA GLN A 9 -2.23 -3.05 26.50
C GLN A 9 -3.21 -1.89 26.24
N GLU A 10 -2.80 -0.65 26.54
CA GLU A 10 -3.61 0.54 26.30
C GLU A 10 -3.37 1.09 24.88
N GLU A 11 -2.10 1.19 24.47
CA GLU A 11 -1.71 1.66 23.14
C GLU A 11 -0.21 1.38 22.87
N PRO A 12 0.25 1.45 21.60
CA PRO A 12 1.66 1.41 21.24
C PRO A 12 2.49 2.46 21.98
N GLN A 13 3.78 2.19 22.25
CA GLN A 13 4.64 3.03 23.08
C GLN A 13 6.01 3.25 22.42
N THR A 14 6.64 4.40 22.67
CA THR A 14 7.99 4.73 22.15
C THR A 14 9.12 4.42 23.14
N GLU A 15 8.80 4.31 24.44
CA GLU A 15 9.78 4.16 25.52
C GLU A 15 9.51 2.92 26.39
N ILE A 16 9.81 1.73 25.84
CA ILE A 16 9.73 0.47 26.58
C ILE A 16 11.12 -0.06 26.93
N ASP A 17 11.37 -0.27 28.21
CA ASP A 17 12.57 -0.95 28.69
C ASP A 17 12.32 -2.46 28.67
N ARG A 18 12.69 -3.11 27.56
CA ARG A 18 12.54 -4.56 27.37
C ARG A 18 13.11 -5.39 28.53
N GLY A 19 14.11 -4.87 29.26
CA GLY A 19 14.68 -5.53 30.43
C GLY A 19 13.70 -5.68 31.60
N ARG A 20 12.72 -4.78 31.71
CA ARG A 20 11.69 -4.79 32.77
C ARG A 20 10.50 -5.69 32.48
N LEU A 21 10.32 -6.09 31.22
CA LEU A 21 9.30 -7.08 30.84
C LEU A 21 9.73 -8.49 31.27
N ASN A 22 8.76 -9.32 31.68
CA ASN A 22 9.03 -10.74 31.92
C ASN A 22 9.15 -11.53 30.60
N PRO A 23 9.63 -12.79 30.60
CA PRO A 23 9.83 -13.56 29.36
C PRO A 23 8.57 -13.72 28.50
N THR A 24 7.41 -13.95 29.10
CA THR A 24 6.13 -14.12 28.38
C THR A 24 5.65 -12.82 27.74
N GLU A 25 5.85 -11.69 28.42
CA GLU A 25 5.54 -10.35 27.91
C GLU A 25 6.46 -9.99 26.72
N ARG A 26 7.75 -10.29 26.83
CA ARG A 26 8.71 -10.06 25.73
C ARG A 26 8.40 -10.85 24.47
N GLN A 27 7.79 -12.03 24.59
CA GLN A 27 7.39 -12.84 23.44
C GLN A 27 6.22 -12.24 22.66
N GLN A 28 5.36 -11.49 23.35
CA GLN A 28 4.22 -10.81 22.75
C GLN A 28 4.59 -9.46 22.14
N LEU A 29 5.66 -8.84 22.64
CA LEU A 29 6.18 -7.58 22.14
C LEU A 29 6.55 -7.66 20.65
N ARG A 30 6.12 -6.66 19.90
CA ARG A 30 6.56 -6.36 18.54
C ARG A 30 7.16 -4.97 18.49
N THR A 31 7.93 -4.70 17.44
CA THR A 31 8.65 -3.43 17.29
C THR A 31 8.65 -2.97 15.85
N ILE A 32 8.38 -1.69 15.64
CA ILE A 32 8.72 -0.95 14.43
C ILE A 32 10.07 -0.30 14.72
N ASP A 33 11.14 -0.92 14.22
CA ASP A 33 12.51 -0.44 14.37
C ASP A 33 13.16 -0.35 12.99
N VAL A 34 13.74 0.80 12.67
CA VAL A 34 14.29 1.07 11.33
C VAL A 34 15.80 1.15 11.44
N SER A 35 16.44 0.07 11.02
CA SER A 35 17.88 -0.01 10.97
C SER A 35 18.40 0.41 9.60
N GLY A 36 19.01 1.59 9.52
CA GLY A 36 19.76 2.04 8.33
C GLY A 36 19.49 3.48 7.93
N THR A 37 20.33 3.98 7.02
CA THR A 37 20.26 5.36 6.49
C THR A 37 19.97 5.41 4.99
N ALA A 38 19.64 4.26 4.38
CA ALA A 38 19.37 4.16 2.95
C ALA A 38 18.11 4.95 2.58
N GLY A 39 18.23 5.88 1.62
CA GLY A 39 17.13 6.75 1.19
C GLY A 39 17.01 8.07 1.96
N LEU A 40 17.86 8.32 2.97
CA LEU A 40 17.97 9.62 3.63
C LEU A 40 19.06 10.46 2.94
N PRO A 41 18.80 11.74 2.59
CA PRO A 41 19.83 12.62 2.05
C PRO A 41 20.96 12.80 3.08
N ASN A 42 22.22 12.78 2.62
CA ASN A 42 23.45 12.93 3.45
C ASN A 42 23.58 14.30 4.16
N THR A 43 22.53 15.10 4.20
CA THR A 43 22.52 16.47 4.70
C THR A 43 22.12 16.51 6.17
N ASN A 44 23.05 16.23 7.08
CA ASN A 44 23.07 16.77 8.45
C ASN A 44 21.78 16.81 9.32
N THR A 45 20.75 15.99 9.09
CA THR A 45 19.51 15.99 9.90
C THR A 45 19.37 14.78 10.83
N SER A 46 19.34 15.11 12.13
CA SER A 46 18.53 14.54 13.22
C SER A 46 18.15 13.05 13.20
N GLY A 47 18.89 12.28 14.00
CA GLY A 47 18.32 11.18 14.79
C GLY A 47 18.04 9.87 14.05
N LYS A 48 18.17 8.76 14.78
CA LYS A 48 17.57 7.50 14.39
C LYS A 48 16.05 7.64 14.45
N PHE A 49 15.31 6.87 13.66
CA PHE A 49 13.87 6.71 13.87
C PHE A 49 13.60 6.32 15.32
N THR A 50 12.62 6.96 15.94
CA THR A 50 12.07 6.55 17.23
C THR A 50 11.41 5.19 17.06
N THR A 51 11.91 4.20 17.80
CA THR A 51 11.34 2.84 17.82
C THR A 51 9.96 2.86 18.46
N VAL A 52 8.99 2.20 17.84
CA VAL A 52 7.65 1.97 18.43
C VAL A 52 7.50 0.51 18.84
N TYR A 53 7.01 0.28 20.04
CA TYR A 53 6.74 -1.01 20.66
C TYR A 53 5.22 -1.22 20.72
N TYR A 54 4.75 -2.39 20.36
CA TYR A 54 3.31 -2.69 20.28
C TYR A 54 3.02 -4.18 20.50
N LEU A 55 1.75 -4.55 20.63
CA LEU A 55 1.31 -5.94 20.71
C LEU A 55 0.79 -6.44 19.36
N ALA A 56 0.89 -7.75 19.11
CA ALA A 56 0.41 -8.35 17.85
C ALA A 56 -1.08 -8.05 17.62
N GLY A 57 -1.44 -7.63 16.41
CA GLY A 57 -2.79 -7.18 16.06
C GLY A 57 -2.98 -5.65 16.11
N GLU A 58 -2.00 -4.90 16.61
CA GLU A 58 -2.02 -3.43 16.66
C GLU A 58 -1.16 -2.77 15.57
N GLU A 59 -0.91 -3.48 14.45
CA GLU A 59 0.03 -3.01 13.41
C GLU A 59 -0.35 -1.66 12.81
N GLU A 60 -1.65 -1.40 12.64
CA GLU A 60 -2.18 -0.13 12.11
C GLU A 60 -1.91 1.03 13.09
N VAL A 61 -2.36 0.89 14.34
CA VAL A 61 -2.18 1.93 15.38
C VAL A 61 -0.70 2.15 15.69
N ALA A 62 0.12 1.11 15.66
CA ALA A 62 1.56 1.23 15.83
C ALA A 62 2.22 1.98 14.68
N ALA A 63 1.78 1.73 13.44
CA ALA A 63 2.26 2.46 12.27
C ALA A 63 1.82 3.93 12.27
N GLU A 64 0.60 4.24 12.72
CA GLU A 64 0.13 5.60 12.96
C GLU A 64 1.04 6.32 13.95
N LYS A 65 1.24 5.76 15.15
CA LYS A 65 2.12 6.35 16.17
C LYS A 65 3.56 6.52 15.69
N PHE A 66 4.10 5.52 14.98
CA PHE A 66 5.43 5.61 14.37
C PHE A 66 5.50 6.78 13.39
N THR A 67 4.44 6.98 12.61
CA THR A 67 4.35 8.02 11.60
C THR A 67 4.29 9.41 12.22
N GLU A 68 3.52 9.58 13.30
CA GLU A 68 3.44 10.83 14.06
C GLU A 68 4.78 11.21 14.70
N GLU A 69 5.42 10.26 15.37
CA GLU A 69 6.67 10.47 16.12
C GLU A 69 7.88 10.72 15.21
N ASN A 70 7.82 10.26 13.95
CA ASN A 70 8.91 10.36 12.99
C ASN A 70 8.54 11.21 11.77
N ARG A 71 7.58 12.14 11.92
CA ARG A 71 7.02 12.88 10.78
C ARG A 71 8.10 13.59 9.96
N ASP A 72 8.98 14.34 10.63
CA ASP A 72 10.05 15.13 10.02
C ASP A 72 11.05 14.26 9.22
N GLN A 73 11.35 13.05 9.71
CA GLN A 73 12.23 12.10 9.03
C GLN A 73 11.53 11.45 7.83
N LEU A 74 10.23 11.15 7.95
CA LEU A 74 9.44 10.56 6.88
C LEU A 74 9.28 11.53 5.70
N GLU A 75 9.11 12.82 5.95
CA GLU A 75 9.03 13.86 4.90
C GLU A 75 10.33 14.00 4.08
N GLN A 76 11.45 13.48 4.58
CA GLN A 76 12.74 13.49 3.88
C GLN A 76 12.96 12.25 3.01
N ILE A 77 12.08 11.25 3.09
CA ILE A 77 12.22 10.00 2.33
C ILE A 77 11.52 10.12 0.98
N ASP A 78 12.23 9.70 -0.07
CA ASP A 78 11.64 9.46 -1.38
C ASP A 78 11.00 8.06 -1.42
N PHE A 79 9.69 8.00 -1.20
CA PHE A 79 8.93 6.74 -1.19
C PHE A 79 8.71 6.13 -2.58
N SER A 80 9.02 6.85 -3.66
CA SER A 80 8.99 6.29 -5.03
C SER A 80 10.15 5.31 -5.27
N LYS A 81 11.18 5.33 -4.42
CA LYS A 81 12.35 4.46 -4.48
C LYS A 81 12.41 3.53 -3.29
N SER A 82 13.25 2.49 -3.42
CA SER A 82 13.55 1.62 -2.28
C SER A 82 14.26 2.41 -1.18
N ASN A 83 13.81 2.22 0.05
CA ASN A 83 14.25 2.98 1.23
C ASN A 83 14.40 2.07 2.46
N ALA A 84 15.02 2.59 3.52
CA ALA A 84 15.32 1.83 4.73
C ALA A 84 14.08 1.28 5.45
N LEU A 85 12.92 1.95 5.36
CA LEU A 85 11.68 1.45 5.97
C LEU A 85 11.24 0.17 5.28
N GLN A 86 11.20 0.16 3.95
CA GLN A 86 10.77 -1.00 3.17
C GLN A 86 11.55 -2.28 3.51
N THR A 87 12.83 -2.16 3.87
CA THR A 87 13.68 -3.30 4.23
C THR A 87 13.71 -3.63 5.71
N SER A 88 13.32 -2.69 6.59
CA SER A 88 13.44 -2.87 8.04
C SER A 88 12.16 -3.38 8.70
N VAL A 89 11.00 -3.15 8.07
CA VAL A 89 9.70 -3.51 8.65
C VAL A 89 8.96 -4.50 7.75
N ASP A 90 8.09 -5.30 8.35
CA ASP A 90 7.24 -6.21 7.61
C ASP A 90 6.31 -5.44 6.66
N ARG A 91 5.99 -6.04 5.51
CA ARG A 91 5.22 -5.37 4.46
C ARG A 91 3.87 -4.81 4.91
N PRO A 92 3.06 -5.50 5.75
CA PRO A 92 1.82 -4.91 6.28
C PRO A 92 2.04 -3.61 7.06
N VAL A 93 3.10 -3.55 7.87
CA VAL A 93 3.45 -2.37 8.67
C VAL A 93 3.92 -1.24 7.76
N TYR A 94 4.79 -1.55 6.78
CA TYR A 94 5.25 -0.56 5.80
C TYR A 94 4.07 0.07 5.04
N ASP A 95 3.12 -0.76 4.64
CA ASP A 95 1.91 -0.35 3.97
C ASP A 95 1.05 0.60 4.83
N TRP A 96 0.93 0.36 6.14
CA TRP A 96 0.27 1.31 7.05
C TRP A 96 1.06 2.60 7.25
N ILE A 97 2.39 2.54 7.37
CA ILE A 97 3.23 3.74 7.44
C ILE A 97 3.04 4.62 6.19
N LEU A 98 3.04 4.02 5.00
CA LEU A 98 2.75 4.73 3.74
C LEU A 98 1.37 5.40 3.77
N HIS A 99 0.37 4.73 4.35
CA HIS A 99 -0.99 5.26 4.44
C HIS A 99 -1.04 6.49 5.35
N HIS A 100 -0.56 6.39 6.59
CA HIS A 100 -0.54 7.51 7.54
C HIS A 100 0.44 8.62 7.13
N ALA A 101 1.44 8.31 6.30
CA ALA A 101 2.32 9.30 5.69
C ALA A 101 1.66 10.09 4.55
N GLY A 102 0.48 9.70 4.08
CA GLY A 102 -0.16 10.30 2.91
C GLY A 102 0.47 9.88 1.58
N GLU A 103 1.37 8.88 1.61
CA GLU A 103 2.09 8.36 0.44
C GLU A 103 1.27 7.33 -0.34
N ARG A 104 0.15 6.90 0.23
CA ARG A 104 -0.84 6.10 -0.48
C ARG A 104 -2.28 6.28 0.03
N THR A 105 -3.22 6.10 -0.89
CA THR A 105 -4.65 5.98 -0.62
C THR A 105 -5.16 4.66 -1.18
N LEU A 106 -5.98 3.94 -0.41
CA LEU A 106 -6.57 2.67 -0.82
C LEU A 106 -8.07 2.79 -0.98
N THR A 107 -8.58 2.35 -2.12
CA THR A 107 -10.01 2.10 -2.34
C THR A 107 -10.22 0.63 -2.63
N LYS A 108 -11.03 -0.01 -1.80
CA LYS A 108 -11.27 -1.45 -1.79
C LYS A 108 -12.63 -1.75 -2.40
N TYR A 109 -12.65 -2.43 -3.54
CA TYR A 109 -13.85 -2.98 -4.16
C TYR A 109 -14.00 -4.47 -3.84
N GLU A 110 -15.06 -5.09 -4.40
CA GLU A 110 -15.38 -6.49 -4.16
C GLU A 110 -14.26 -7.43 -4.62
N THR A 111 -13.78 -7.26 -5.84
CA THR A 111 -12.80 -8.17 -6.48
C THR A 111 -11.46 -7.51 -6.76
N VAL A 112 -11.33 -6.20 -6.56
CA VAL A 112 -10.12 -5.43 -6.87
C VAL A 112 -9.86 -4.34 -5.84
N VAL A 113 -8.60 -3.96 -5.67
CA VAL A 113 -8.14 -2.86 -4.83
C VAL A 113 -7.41 -1.86 -5.72
N ARG A 114 -7.84 -0.60 -5.65
CA ARG A 114 -7.14 0.53 -6.25
C ARG A 114 -6.28 1.18 -5.18
N GLU A 115 -4.98 1.25 -5.42
CA GLU A 115 -4.04 2.00 -4.61
C GLU A 115 -3.52 3.17 -5.43
N GLU A 116 -3.68 4.39 -4.93
CA GLU A 116 -3.11 5.60 -5.51
C GLU A 116 -1.90 6.03 -4.68
N ARG A 117 -0.82 6.43 -5.35
CA ARG A 117 0.41 6.93 -4.73
C ARG A 117 0.49 8.44 -4.84
N ALA A 118 1.25 9.06 -3.93
CA ALA A 118 1.43 10.52 -3.93
C ALA A 118 2.07 11.06 -5.23
N ASP A 119 2.86 10.23 -5.92
CA ASP A 119 3.43 10.57 -7.24
C ASP A 119 2.40 10.52 -8.39
N GLY A 120 1.16 10.12 -8.12
CA GLY A 120 0.08 9.97 -9.09
C GLY A 120 -0.02 8.59 -9.73
N SER A 121 0.94 7.69 -9.47
CA SER A 121 0.89 6.33 -9.98
C SER A 121 -0.20 5.51 -9.28
N GLN A 122 -0.70 4.48 -9.98
CA GLN A 122 -1.77 3.64 -9.44
C GLN A 122 -1.45 2.17 -9.57
N TRP A 123 -1.79 1.41 -8.54
CA TRP A 123 -1.74 -0.05 -8.55
C TRP A 123 -3.15 -0.61 -8.46
N ILE A 124 -3.51 -1.45 -9.43
CA ILE A 124 -4.80 -2.12 -9.49
C ILE A 124 -4.55 -3.59 -9.20
N ILE A 125 -4.97 -4.06 -8.03
CA ILE A 125 -4.56 -5.34 -7.47
C ILE A 125 -5.80 -6.19 -7.19
N GLY A 126 -5.85 -7.40 -7.73
CA GLY A 126 -6.95 -8.33 -7.46
C GLY A 126 -7.07 -8.61 -5.95
N ARG A 127 -8.31 -8.66 -5.45
CA ARG A 127 -8.61 -8.66 -4.01
C ARG A 127 -7.93 -9.79 -3.25
N ASN A 128 -8.00 -11.01 -3.78
CA ASN A 128 -7.36 -12.18 -3.18
C ASN A 128 -5.83 -12.04 -3.16
N LYS A 129 -5.24 -11.44 -4.20
CA LYS A 129 -3.79 -11.19 -4.22
C LYS A 129 -3.41 -10.13 -3.19
N PHE A 130 -4.23 -9.09 -3.05
CA PHE A 130 -4.05 -8.08 -2.02
C PHE A 130 -4.10 -8.69 -0.62
N ASP A 131 -5.13 -9.45 -0.29
CA ASP A 131 -5.32 -9.96 1.07
C ASP A 131 -4.37 -11.13 1.40
N ASP A 132 -4.13 -12.08 0.48
CA ASP A 132 -3.42 -13.34 0.79
C ASP A 132 -1.93 -13.34 0.42
N ARG A 133 -1.47 -12.40 -0.42
CA ARG A 133 -0.10 -12.42 -0.99
C ARG A 133 0.65 -11.11 -0.77
N VAL A 134 0.73 -10.68 0.48
CA VAL A 134 1.29 -9.40 0.90
C VAL A 134 2.65 -9.10 0.25
N ASP A 135 3.59 -10.05 0.26
CA ASP A 135 4.95 -9.84 -0.26
C ASP A 135 5.03 -9.78 -1.79
N ARG A 136 3.95 -10.14 -2.50
CA ARG A 136 3.90 -10.22 -3.97
C ARG A 136 2.85 -9.32 -4.60
N ARG A 137 2.21 -8.44 -3.82
CA ARG A 137 1.16 -7.51 -4.26
C ARG A 137 1.55 -6.70 -5.50
N TYR A 138 2.81 -6.29 -5.59
CA TYR A 138 3.32 -5.35 -6.59
C TYR A 138 4.14 -6.02 -7.71
N GLY A 139 4.06 -7.34 -7.82
CA GLY A 139 4.73 -8.07 -8.90
C GLY A 139 4.02 -7.88 -10.24
N LYS A 140 4.68 -7.18 -11.18
CA LYS A 140 4.19 -6.93 -12.55
C LYS A 140 4.31 -8.15 -13.49
N ASN A 141 5.16 -9.12 -13.14
CA ASN A 141 5.41 -10.32 -13.95
C ASN A 141 4.43 -11.47 -13.68
N GLU A 142 3.50 -11.30 -12.73
CA GLU A 142 2.50 -12.29 -12.35
C GLU A 142 1.09 -11.71 -12.53
N ARG A 143 0.11 -12.59 -12.78
CA ARG A 143 -1.31 -12.19 -12.87
C ARG A 143 -1.81 -11.54 -11.57
N GLY A 144 -2.87 -10.75 -11.67
CA GLY A 144 -3.55 -10.15 -10.52
C GLY A 144 -3.03 -8.77 -10.08
N THR A 145 -2.15 -8.14 -10.85
CA THR A 145 -1.67 -6.77 -10.58
C THR A 145 -1.43 -6.02 -11.88
N ALA A 146 -2.00 -4.83 -12.01
CA ALA A 146 -1.64 -3.84 -13.01
C ALA A 146 -1.01 -2.61 -12.34
N TYR A 147 -0.08 -1.97 -13.04
CA TYR A 147 0.51 -0.69 -12.68
C TYR A 147 0.22 0.32 -13.77
N VAL A 148 -0.35 1.45 -13.35
CA VAL A 148 -0.65 2.60 -14.20
C VAL A 148 0.34 3.71 -13.82
N PRO A 149 1.19 4.18 -14.75
CA PRO A 149 2.17 5.23 -14.50
C PRO A 149 1.46 6.57 -14.26
N PRO A 150 2.11 7.52 -13.57
CA PRO A 150 1.50 8.79 -13.19
C PRO A 150 1.13 9.68 -14.39
N GLU A 151 1.78 9.47 -15.55
CA GLU A 151 1.46 10.16 -16.80
C GLU A 151 0.17 9.66 -17.46
N LEU A 152 -0.42 8.56 -16.97
CA LEU A 152 -1.61 7.95 -17.53
C LEU A 152 -2.79 8.00 -16.54
N SER A 153 -3.83 8.75 -16.90
CA SER A 153 -5.07 8.79 -16.12
C SER A 153 -6.04 7.69 -16.55
N LEU A 154 -6.56 6.91 -15.61
CA LEU A 154 -7.59 5.90 -15.89
C LEU A 154 -8.88 6.51 -16.46
N ASN A 155 -9.21 7.74 -16.10
CA ASN A 155 -10.34 8.47 -16.70
C ASN A 155 -10.06 8.76 -18.18
N GLU A 156 -8.86 9.21 -18.51
CA GLU A 156 -8.47 9.45 -19.90
C GLU A 156 -8.39 8.16 -20.71
N VAL A 157 -7.90 7.07 -20.11
CA VAL A 157 -7.93 5.74 -20.71
C VAL A 157 -9.36 5.34 -21.03
N PHE A 158 -10.25 5.44 -20.05
CA PHE A 158 -11.66 5.12 -20.23
C PHE A 158 -12.24 5.95 -21.36
N GLU A 159 -12.09 7.28 -21.35
CA GLU A 159 -12.64 8.18 -22.38
C GLU A 159 -12.07 7.93 -23.79
N ARG A 160 -10.76 7.71 -23.92
CA ARG A 160 -10.09 7.52 -25.22
C ARG A 160 -10.42 6.20 -25.90
N CYS A 161 -10.72 5.15 -25.13
CA CYS A 161 -11.13 3.87 -25.71
C CYS A 161 -12.52 3.97 -26.37
N GLY A 162 -12.83 3.03 -27.25
CA GLY A 162 -14.14 2.98 -27.92
C GLY A 162 -15.30 2.69 -26.96
N GLU A 163 -16.50 2.49 -27.52
CA GLU A 163 -17.69 2.10 -26.74
C GLU A 163 -17.50 0.78 -25.99
N THR A 164 -16.70 -0.13 -26.54
CA THR A 164 -16.27 -1.36 -25.88
C THR A 164 -14.78 -1.28 -25.62
N ILE A 165 -14.38 -1.56 -24.38
CA ILE A 165 -12.99 -1.60 -23.94
C ILE A 165 -12.63 -3.05 -23.64
N THR A 166 -11.64 -3.57 -24.36
CA THR A 166 -11.15 -4.94 -24.23
C THR A 166 -9.77 -4.98 -23.61
N GLU A 167 -9.32 -6.19 -23.27
CA GLU A 167 -7.94 -6.40 -22.81
C GLU A 167 -6.91 -5.97 -23.87
N GLU A 168 -7.21 -6.19 -25.15
CA GLU A 168 -6.33 -5.82 -26.27
C GLU A 168 -6.15 -4.31 -26.36
N ASP A 169 -7.23 -3.53 -26.16
CA ASP A 169 -7.18 -2.07 -26.16
C ASP A 169 -6.26 -1.54 -25.05
N LEU A 170 -6.34 -2.13 -23.86
CA LEU A 170 -5.53 -1.71 -22.71
C LEU A 170 -4.05 -2.11 -22.85
N ARG A 171 -3.75 -3.23 -23.52
CA ARG A 171 -2.36 -3.66 -23.79
C ARG A 171 -1.63 -2.74 -24.77
N LEU A 172 -2.34 -1.90 -25.51
CA LEU A 172 -1.74 -0.89 -26.39
C LEU A 172 -1.33 0.39 -25.63
N LEU A 173 -1.69 0.49 -24.35
CA LEU A 173 -1.40 1.62 -23.49
C LEU A 173 -0.20 1.29 -22.59
N ASP A 174 0.35 2.33 -21.98
CA ASP A 174 1.48 2.21 -21.05
C ASP A 174 1.01 1.73 -19.68
N ILE A 175 0.46 0.50 -19.63
CA ILE A 175 0.01 -0.16 -18.41
C ILE A 175 0.81 -1.45 -18.27
N ASP A 176 1.58 -1.54 -17.18
CA ASP A 176 2.37 -2.73 -16.90
C ASP A 176 1.53 -3.80 -16.18
N GLY A 177 1.78 -5.08 -16.50
CA GLY A 177 1.21 -6.21 -15.78
C GLY A 177 -0.14 -6.68 -16.32
N ASP A 178 -1.03 -7.09 -15.43
CA ASP A 178 -2.29 -7.76 -15.76
C ASP A 178 -3.43 -6.74 -15.96
N VAL A 179 -3.51 -6.17 -17.17
CA VAL A 179 -4.52 -5.18 -17.56
C VAL A 179 -5.98 -5.61 -17.32
N ARG A 180 -6.26 -6.90 -17.09
CA ARG A 180 -7.60 -7.37 -16.71
C ARG A 180 -8.06 -6.82 -15.37
N GLU A 181 -7.15 -6.52 -14.46
CA GLU A 181 -7.48 -5.87 -13.18
C GLU A 181 -8.01 -4.45 -13.41
N VAL A 182 -7.57 -3.75 -14.47
CA VAL A 182 -8.10 -2.43 -14.85
C VAL A 182 -9.53 -2.54 -15.38
N LEU A 183 -9.84 -3.57 -16.18
CA LEU A 183 -11.22 -3.83 -16.62
C LEU A 183 -12.13 -4.17 -15.44
N ASP A 184 -11.63 -4.95 -14.48
CA ASP A 184 -12.38 -5.29 -13.27
C ASP A 184 -12.59 -4.07 -12.38
N LEU A 185 -11.61 -3.15 -12.32
CA LEU A 185 -11.80 -1.84 -11.69
C LEU A 185 -12.90 -1.03 -12.36
N PHE A 186 -12.89 -0.89 -13.69
CA PHE A 186 -13.95 -0.14 -14.40
C PHE A 186 -15.34 -0.69 -14.11
N ARG A 187 -15.49 -2.01 -14.01
CA ARG A 187 -16.75 -2.65 -13.65
C ARG A 187 -17.24 -2.29 -12.24
N HIS A 188 -16.34 -2.04 -11.30
CA HIS A 188 -16.66 -1.88 -9.88
C HIS A 188 -16.64 -0.43 -9.39
N ASP A 189 -15.83 0.44 -10.01
CA ASP A 189 -15.71 1.83 -9.64
C ASP A 189 -16.81 2.65 -10.33
N PRO A 190 -17.76 3.25 -9.56
CA PRO A 190 -18.93 3.94 -10.12
C PRO A 190 -18.58 5.20 -10.91
N SER A 191 -17.33 5.67 -10.85
CA SER A 191 -16.85 6.77 -11.70
C SER A 191 -16.72 6.37 -13.18
N PHE A 192 -16.74 5.07 -13.49
CA PHE A 192 -16.70 4.54 -14.86
C PHE A 192 -18.06 3.95 -15.26
N PRO A 193 -18.94 4.72 -15.92
CA PRO A 193 -20.26 4.24 -16.31
C PRO A 193 -20.13 3.17 -17.40
N CYS A 194 -20.15 1.90 -16.99
CA CYS A 194 -20.03 0.77 -17.90
C CYS A 194 -20.74 -0.48 -17.38
N GLU A 195 -20.95 -1.43 -18.30
CA GLU A 195 -21.46 -2.76 -18.01
C GLU A 195 -20.43 -3.82 -18.41
N PRO A 196 -20.23 -4.87 -17.60
CA PRO A 196 -19.35 -5.97 -17.97
C PRO A 196 -19.98 -6.78 -19.11
N ILE A 197 -19.19 -7.05 -20.14
CA ILE A 197 -19.57 -7.91 -21.26
C ILE A 197 -18.48 -8.94 -21.55
N SER A 198 -18.80 -9.93 -22.36
CA SER A 198 -17.82 -10.91 -22.84
C SER A 198 -17.60 -10.76 -24.33
N THR A 199 -16.35 -10.53 -24.73
CA THR A 199 -15.93 -10.45 -26.13
C THR A 199 -14.94 -11.57 -26.39
N HIS A 200 -15.25 -12.47 -27.34
CA HIS A 200 -14.44 -13.67 -27.62
C HIS A 200 -14.12 -14.55 -26.39
N GLY A 201 -15.02 -14.57 -25.40
CA GLY A 201 -14.84 -15.33 -24.15
C GLY A 201 -13.90 -14.67 -23.14
N MET A 202 -13.45 -13.43 -23.40
CA MET A 202 -12.64 -12.62 -22.48
C MET A 202 -13.48 -11.50 -21.88
N LEU A 203 -13.09 -11.05 -20.69
CA LEU A 203 -13.69 -9.90 -20.01
C LEU A 203 -13.47 -8.65 -20.87
N ALA A 204 -14.54 -7.88 -21.03
CA ALA A 204 -14.52 -6.54 -21.59
C ALA A 204 -15.57 -5.69 -20.86
N VAL A 205 -15.51 -4.38 -21.02
CA VAL A 205 -16.55 -3.48 -20.51
C VAL A 205 -17.13 -2.67 -21.66
N ARG A 206 -18.44 -2.41 -21.61
CA ARG A 206 -19.13 -1.52 -22.55
C ARG A 206 -19.55 -0.27 -21.82
N LYS A 207 -19.13 0.89 -22.32
CA LYS A 207 -19.55 2.18 -21.79
C LYS A 207 -21.07 2.30 -21.87
N THR A 208 -21.70 2.74 -20.79
CA THR A 208 -23.10 3.14 -20.81
C THR A 208 -23.15 4.63 -21.13
N ALA A 209 -24.11 5.03 -21.97
CA ALA A 209 -24.30 6.45 -22.25
C ALA A 209 -24.62 7.17 -20.93
N SER A 210 -23.85 8.23 -20.63
CA SER A 210 -24.15 9.16 -19.54
C SER A 210 -25.35 10.03 -19.88
#